data_AF-A0A9D2W8B6-F1
#
_entry.id   AF-A0A9D2W8B6-F1
#
_cell.length_a   1.000
_cell.length_b   1.000
_cell.length_c   1.000
_cell.angle_alpha   90.00
_cell.angle_beta   90.00
_cell.angle_gamma   90.00
#
_symmetry.space_group_name_H-M   'P 1'
#
loop_
_entity.id
_entity.type
_entity.pdbx_description
1 polymer ?
#
loop_
_entity_poly.entity_id
_entity_poly.type
_entity_poly.pdbx_seq_one_letter_code
_entity_poly.pdbx_strand_id
1 'polypeptide(L)'
;MKRTVVLTPDHPDWAGPPADPNLLRRLTGHLAARLREYSQEGIDPVEILRDGVVSARIAGVDDQQATQALARASVFCQSQDGVLLFSIGASTSFEDLDYVQAVVSELL
;
A
#
# COMPACT_ATOMS: atom_id res chain seq x y z
N MET A 1 -5.07 -18.80 -5.19
CA MET A 1 -5.79 -17.71 -5.90
C MET A 1 -5.06 -16.42 -5.61
N LYS A 2 -4.75 -15.60 -6.62
CA LYS A 2 -4.21 -14.25 -6.38
C LYS A 2 -5.32 -13.42 -5.72
N ARG A 3 -5.07 -12.89 -4.53
CA ARG A 3 -6.05 -12.10 -3.77
C ARG A 3 -5.99 -10.66 -4.28
N THR A 4 -7.16 -10.07 -4.54
CA THR A 4 -7.27 -8.67 -4.95
C THR A 4 -7.23 -7.79 -3.71
N VAL A 5 -6.27 -6.87 -3.65
CA VAL A 5 -6.08 -5.95 -2.53
C VAL A 5 -6.34 -4.52 -2.99
N VAL A 6 -7.38 -3.91 -2.46
CA VAL A 6 -7.83 -2.57 -2.84
C VAL A 6 -7.46 -1.58 -1.75
N LEU A 7 -6.43 -0.77 -2.01
CA LEU A 7 -5.87 0.24 -1.09
C LEU A 7 -6.01 1.65 -1.66
N THR A 8 -7.14 1.95 -2.30
CA THR A 8 -7.43 3.26 -2.90
C THR A 8 -8.92 3.58 -2.79
N PRO A 9 -9.32 4.79 -2.35
CA PRO A 9 -10.73 5.18 -2.27
C PRO A 9 -11.43 5.33 -3.62
N ASP A 10 -10.68 5.49 -4.71
CA ASP A 10 -11.25 5.69 -6.05
C ASP A 10 -11.68 4.38 -6.73
N HIS A 11 -11.29 3.24 -6.17
CA HIS A 11 -11.66 1.94 -6.72
C HIS A 11 -13.08 1.55 -6.29
N PRO A 12 -13.94 1.05 -7.21
CA PRO A 12 -15.35 0.78 -6.93
C PRO A 12 -15.58 -0.22 -5.78
N ASP A 13 -14.64 -1.15 -5.59
CA ASP A 13 -14.71 -2.16 -4.53
C ASP A 13 -14.10 -1.70 -3.19
N TRP A 14 -13.73 -0.43 -3.05
CA TRP A 14 -13.21 0.08 -1.79
C TRP A 14 -14.33 0.28 -0.77
N ALA A 15 -14.30 -0.52 0.29
CA ALA A 15 -15.38 -0.59 1.29
C ALA A 15 -15.27 0.45 2.43
N GLY A 16 -14.53 1.54 2.23
CA GLY A 16 -14.23 2.48 3.32
C GLY A 16 -13.13 1.98 4.27
N PRO A 17 -12.72 2.78 5.27
CA PRO A 17 -11.79 2.33 6.29
C PRO A 17 -12.43 1.28 7.24
N PRO A 18 -11.63 0.43 7.90
CA PRO A 18 -12.11 -0.44 8.99
C PRO A 18 -12.87 0.35 10.06
N ALA A 19 -13.99 -0.21 10.54
CA ALA A 19 -14.82 0.41 11.57
C ALA A 19 -14.13 0.50 12.95
N ASP A 20 -13.23 -0.43 13.26
CA ASP A 20 -12.42 -0.40 14.49
C ASP A 20 -11.16 0.47 14.29
N PRO A 21 -11.05 1.62 14.98
CA PRO A 21 -9.90 2.51 14.86
C PRO A 21 -8.60 1.89 15.39
N ASN A 22 -8.66 0.96 16.35
CA ASN A 22 -7.46 0.29 16.85
C ASN A 22 -6.92 -0.70 15.82
N LEU A 23 -7.80 -1.45 15.16
CA LEU A 23 -7.43 -2.31 14.05
C LEU A 23 -6.82 -1.49 12.90
N LEU A 24 -7.45 -0.38 12.52
CA LEU A 24 -6.94 0.51 11.47
C LEU A 24 -5.52 0.98 11.79
N ARG A 25 -5.26 1.46 13.01
CA ARG A 25 -3.93 1.89 13.43
C ARG A 25 -2.90 0.76 13.37
N ARG A 26 -3.28 -0.45 13.79
CA ARG A 26 -2.39 -1.63 13.75
C ARG A 26 -2.04 -2.02 12.31
N LEU A 27 -3.03 -2.07 11.41
CA LEU A 27 -2.81 -2.34 9.98
C LEU A 27 -1.93 -1.25 9.34
N THR A 28 -2.16 0.02 9.70
CA THR A 28 -1.36 1.16 9.21
C THR A 28 0.10 1.03 9.61
N GLY A 29 0.35 0.79 10.90
CA GLY A 29 1.70 0.59 11.43
C GLY A 29 2.38 -0.64 10.82
N HIS A 30 1.63 -1.72 10.61
CA HIS A 30 2.14 -2.94 9.99
C HIS A 30 2.58 -2.71 8.55
N LEU A 31 1.73 -2.11 7.71
CA LEU A 31 2.08 -1.81 6.32
C LEU A 31 3.33 -0.92 6.24
N ALA A 32 3.36 0.16 7.02
CA ALA A 32 4.53 1.05 7.04
C ALA A 32 5.81 0.33 7.49
N ALA A 33 5.73 -0.54 8.51
CA ALA A 33 6.87 -1.34 8.95
C ALA A 33 7.35 -2.31 7.86
N ARG A 34 6.43 -3.02 7.19
CA ARG A 34 6.74 -3.94 6.10
C ARG A 34 7.43 -3.24 4.92
N LEU A 35 6.95 -2.07 4.51
CA LEU A 35 7.57 -1.31 3.42
C LEU A 35 8.95 -0.77 3.79
N ARG A 36 9.15 -0.34 5.06
CA ARG A 36 10.45 0.13 5.57
C ARG A 36 11.53 -0.94 5.63
N GLU A 37 11.16 -2.22 5.58
CA GLU A 37 12.16 -3.30 5.47
C GLU A 37 13.00 -3.19 4.20
N TYR A 38 12.51 -2.47 3.18
CA TYR A 38 13.19 -2.25 1.90
C TYR A 38 13.75 -0.84 1.71
N SER A 39 13.90 -0.07 2.80
CA SER A 39 14.38 1.32 2.68
C SER A 39 15.82 1.42 2.20
N GLN A 40 16.64 0.38 2.40
CA GLN A 40 18.02 0.37 1.87
C GLN A 40 18.08 -0.02 0.40
N GLU A 41 17.05 -0.70 -0.08
CA GLU A 41 16.93 -1.26 -1.42
C GLU A 41 16.23 -0.29 -2.38
N GLY A 42 15.47 0.67 -1.87
CA GLY A 42 14.90 1.75 -2.68
C GLY A 42 13.48 2.18 -2.33
N ILE A 43 12.84 1.57 -1.32
CA ILE A 43 11.52 2.01 -0.85
C ILE A 43 11.69 3.07 0.24
N ASP A 44 11.90 4.32 -0.16
CA ASP A 44 12.11 5.45 0.74
C ASP A 44 11.79 6.80 0.05
N PRO A 45 11.10 7.76 0.73
CA PRO A 45 10.56 7.68 2.08
C PRO A 45 9.30 6.80 2.21
N VAL A 46 9.08 6.24 3.41
CA VAL A 46 7.80 5.61 3.83
C VAL A 46 7.22 6.37 5.03
N GLU A 47 6.06 6.99 4.86
CA GLU A 47 5.43 7.83 5.88
C GLU A 47 4.01 7.37 6.20
N ILE A 48 3.61 7.56 7.46
CA ILE A 48 2.21 7.43 7.87
C ILE A 48 1.63 8.84 7.85
N LEU A 49 0.78 9.14 6.87
CA LEU A 49 0.17 10.47 6.74
C LEU A 49 -0.96 10.66 7.76
N ARG A 50 -1.68 9.57 8.07
CA ARG A 50 -2.71 9.47 9.12
C ARG A 50 -3.06 7.99 9.31
N ASP A 51 -3.82 7.67 10.38
CA ASP A 51 -4.40 6.33 10.55
C ASP A 51 -5.16 5.94 9.26
N GLY A 52 -4.75 4.82 8.66
CA GLY A 52 -5.29 4.27 7.42
C GLY A 52 -4.60 4.70 6.13
N VAL A 53 -3.64 5.62 6.15
CA VAL A 53 -2.97 6.10 4.94
C VAL A 53 -1.45 6.06 5.09
N VAL A 54 -0.80 5.26 4.25
CA VAL A 54 0.66 5.14 4.16
C VAL A 54 1.11 5.64 2.79
N SER A 55 2.15 6.47 2.75
CA SER A 55 2.84 6.85 1.52
C SER A 55 4.16 6.08 1.40
N ALA A 56 4.55 5.75 0.18
CA ALA A 56 5.88 5.22 -0.11
C ALA A 56 6.38 5.68 -1.48
N ARG A 57 7.68 5.94 -1.60
CA ARG A 57 8.34 6.18 -2.88
C ARG A 57 9.22 4.98 -3.24
N ILE A 58 9.28 4.64 -4.52
CA ILE A 58 10.18 3.62 -5.06
C ILE A 58 11.25 4.35 -5.89
N ALA A 59 12.51 4.22 -5.52
CA ALA A 59 13.62 4.86 -6.21
C ALA A 59 13.75 4.34 -7.65
N GLY A 60 13.91 5.25 -8.61
CA GLY A 60 14.09 4.88 -10.02
C GLY A 60 12.82 4.42 -10.74
N VAL A 61 11.68 4.34 -10.06
CA VAL A 61 10.39 3.95 -10.65
C VAL A 61 9.42 5.13 -10.57
N ASP A 62 8.79 5.44 -11.71
CA ASP A 62 7.72 6.42 -11.79
C ASP A 62 6.46 5.92 -11.07
N ASP A 63 5.74 6.80 -10.36
CA ASP A 63 4.60 6.43 -9.52
C ASP A 63 3.42 5.90 -10.34
N GLN A 64 3.18 6.43 -11.54
CA GLN A 64 2.15 5.90 -12.45
C GLN A 64 2.54 4.53 -13.01
N GLN A 65 3.82 4.32 -13.33
CA GLN A 65 4.29 3.01 -13.78
C GLN A 65 4.18 1.97 -12.65
N ALA A 66 4.55 2.35 -11.43
CA ALA A 66 4.43 1.50 -10.26
C ALA A 66 2.97 1.13 -9.98
N THR A 67 2.03 2.07 -9.96
CA THR A 67 0.60 1.76 -9.77
C THR A 67 0.07 0.81 -10.85
N GLN A 68 0.46 0.98 -12.11
CA GLN A 68 0.10 0.06 -13.18
C GLN A 68 0.69 -1.35 -13.00
N ALA A 69 1.93 -1.46 -12.52
CA ALA A 69 2.57 -2.74 -12.25
C ALA A 69 1.88 -3.47 -11.09
N LEU A 70 1.58 -2.75 -9.99
CA LEU A 70 0.83 -3.26 -8.85
C LEU A 70 -0.57 -3.74 -9.25
N ALA A 71 -1.27 -2.99 -10.11
CA ALA A 71 -2.60 -3.38 -10.59
C ALA A 71 -2.59 -4.71 -11.36
N ARG A 72 -1.52 -5.02 -12.12
CA ARG A 72 -1.34 -6.33 -12.79
C ARG A 72 -1.18 -7.48 -11.79
N ALA A 73 -0.66 -7.18 -10.60
CA ALA A 73 -0.61 -8.08 -9.46
C ALA A 73 -1.88 -7.99 -8.58
N SER A 74 -2.94 -7.34 -9.04
CA SER A 74 -4.20 -7.17 -8.29
C SER A 74 -4.04 -6.38 -6.98
N VAL A 75 -3.05 -5.49 -6.90
CA VAL A 75 -2.89 -4.52 -5.82
C VAL A 75 -3.18 -3.12 -6.36
N PHE A 76 -4.20 -2.46 -5.82
CA PHE A 76 -4.64 -1.15 -6.29
C PHE A 76 -4.30 -0.09 -5.25
N CYS A 77 -3.63 0.98 -5.66
CA CYS A 77 -3.29 2.14 -4.83
C CYS A 77 -3.36 3.41 -5.69
N GLN A 78 -3.24 4.59 -5.07
CA GLN A 78 -3.16 5.85 -5.80
C GLN A 78 -1.70 6.24 -6.02
N SER A 79 -1.43 7.00 -7.07
CA SER A 79 -0.19 7.77 -7.19
C SER A 79 -0.51 9.25 -7.05
N GLN A 80 0.34 9.96 -6.30
CA GLN A 80 0.23 11.40 -6.11
C GLN A 80 1.62 11.97 -5.89
N ASP A 81 1.95 13.04 -6.62
CA ASP A 81 3.18 13.83 -6.42
C ASP A 81 4.48 12.99 -6.36
N GLY A 82 4.56 11.89 -7.14
CA GLY A 82 5.75 11.04 -7.20
C GLY A 82 5.84 9.99 -6.09
N VAL A 83 4.76 9.75 -5.35
CA VAL A 83 4.66 8.69 -4.33
C VAL A 83 3.42 7.83 -4.55
N LEU A 84 3.48 6.60 -4.03
CA LEU A 84 2.34 5.71 -3.92
C LEU A 84 1.60 6.00 -2.61
N LEU A 85 0.27 6.04 -2.65
CA LEU A 85 -0.60 6.20 -1.50
C LEU A 85 -1.47 4.95 -1.32
N PHE A 86 -1.33 4.33 -0.16
CA PHE A 86 -2.06 3.14 0.25
C PHE A 86 -3.09 3.51 1.32
N SER A 87 -4.38 3.47 0.94
CA SER A 87 -5.52 3.73 1.81
C SER A 87 -6.18 2.43 2.25
N ILE A 88 -5.97 2.04 3.51
CA ILE A 88 -6.43 0.77 4.09
C ILE A 88 -7.97 0.69 4.06
N GLY A 89 -8.48 -0.36 3.44
CA GLY A 89 -9.89 -0.66 3.34
C GLY A 89 -10.39 -1.58 4.46
N ALA A 90 -11.71 -1.63 4.66
CA ALA A 90 -12.36 -2.44 5.69
C ALA A 90 -12.16 -3.95 5.48
N SER A 91 -11.86 -4.38 4.24
CA SER A 91 -11.58 -5.77 3.87
C SER A 91 -10.09 -6.13 3.96
N THR A 92 -9.20 -5.16 4.25
CA THR A 92 -7.75 -5.38 4.33
C THR A 92 -7.38 -6.14 5.60
N SER A 93 -6.65 -7.25 5.44
CA SER A 93 -6.09 -8.06 6.53
C SER A 93 -4.57 -7.92 6.63
N PHE A 94 -3.94 -8.43 7.68
CA PHE A 94 -2.47 -8.45 7.78
C PHE A 94 -1.81 -9.27 6.66
N GLU A 95 -2.41 -10.39 6.26
CA GLU A 95 -1.94 -11.21 5.13
C GLU A 95 -1.97 -10.44 3.81
N ASP A 96 -2.98 -9.58 3.61
CA ASP A 96 -3.03 -8.69 2.45
C ASP A 96 -1.86 -7.71 2.44
N LEU A 97 -1.43 -7.22 3.60
CA LEU A 97 -0.30 -6.29 3.71
C LEU A 97 1.04 -6.99 3.46
N ASP A 98 1.19 -8.23 3.90
CA ASP A 98 2.38 -9.05 3.59
C ASP A 98 2.43 -9.37 2.08
N TYR A 99 1.27 -9.61 1.45
CA TYR A 99 1.20 -9.74 -0.01
C TYR A 99 1.56 -8.45 -0.73
N VAL A 100 1.07 -7.30 -0.27
CA VAL A 100 1.43 -5.98 -0.81
C VAL A 100 2.93 -5.75 -0.71
N GLN A 101 3.54 -6.06 0.43
CA GLN A 101 4.99 -5.96 0.61
C GLN A 101 5.73 -6.80 -0.45
N ALA A 102 5.37 -8.07 -0.60
CA ALA A 102 6.00 -8.95 -1.59
C ALA A 102 5.90 -8.39 -3.00
N VAL A 103 4.70 -7.94 -3.41
CA VAL A 103 4.48 -7.38 -4.76
C VAL A 103 5.23 -6.06 -4.97
N VAL A 104 5.27 -5.17 -3.98
CA VAL A 104 6.02 -3.91 -4.09
C VAL A 104 7.52 -4.18 -4.20
N SER A 105 8.04 -5.19 -3.50
CA SER A 105 9.46 -5.56 -3.59
C SER A 105 9.89 -6.08 -4.97
N GLU A 106 8.95 -6.59 -5.78
CA GLU A 106 9.23 -7.00 -7.17
C GLU A 106 9.49 -5.79 -8.11
N LEU A 107 9.28 -4.56 -7.62
CA LEU A 107 9.52 -3.33 -8.38
C LEU A 107 10.92 -2.72 -8.13
N LEU A 108 11.74 -3.34 -7.28
CA LEU A 108 13.11 -2.93 -6.97
C LEU A 108 14.13 -3.52 -7.95
#